data_AF-A0A432SN72-F1
#
_entry.id   AF-A0A432SN72-F1
#
_cell.length_a   1.000
_cell.length_b   1.000
_cell.length_c   1.000
_cell.angle_alpha   90.00
_cell.angle_beta   90.00
_cell.angle_gamma   90.00
#
_symmetry.space_group_name_H-M   'P 1'
#
loop_
_entity.id
_entity.type
_entity.pdbx_description
1 polymer ?
#
loop_
_entity_poly.entity_id
_entity_poly.type
_entity_poly.pdbx_seq_one_letter_code
_entity_poly.pdbx_strand_id
1 'polypeptide(L)'
;MMEKKHIKIVVAIGVLVLLVIFLAVNNAGEKFARLGSIGANIATSLAHASHGDPRPLEEMTKEHIKEITGSTKMVDVKELPKAFVPLKEHLHPPFKMGACNVCHAPKRSKPAAIVTHTVAQLCYKCHEPVEKIDARMAALDCNKCHSPHHADREKLVREKVTEEECPVGEFQ
;
A
#
# COMPACT_ATOMS: atom_id res chain seq x y z
N MET A 1 -41.07 14.26 -55.70
CA MET A 1 -41.10 14.74 -54.29
C MET A 1 -40.28 13.77 -53.46
N MET A 2 -39.20 14.22 -52.82
CA MET A 2 -38.41 13.34 -51.94
C MET A 2 -39.23 12.97 -50.71
N GLU A 3 -39.27 11.68 -50.39
CA GLU A 3 -40.02 11.15 -49.25
C GLU A 3 -39.44 11.71 -47.93
N LYS A 4 -40.29 12.04 -46.93
CA LYS A 4 -39.86 12.64 -45.64
C LYS A 4 -38.73 11.86 -44.94
N LYS A 5 -38.65 10.55 -45.18
CA LYS A 5 -37.57 9.67 -44.69
C LYS A 5 -36.20 10.06 -45.26
N HIS A 6 -36.12 10.40 -46.54
CA HIS A 6 -34.88 10.81 -47.21
C HIS A 6 -34.36 12.15 -46.67
N ILE A 7 -35.26 13.09 -46.38
CA ILE A 7 -34.90 14.40 -45.80
C ILE A 7 -34.25 14.22 -44.41
N LYS A 8 -34.84 13.38 -43.54
CA LYS A 8 -34.26 13.10 -42.21
C LYS A 8 -32.87 12.46 -42.29
N ILE A 9 -32.67 11.56 -43.24
CA ILE A 9 -31.37 10.90 -43.46
C ILE A 9 -30.33 11.93 -43.90
N VAL A 10 -30.64 12.79 -44.88
CA VAL A 10 -29.72 13.81 -45.38
C VAL A 10 -29.34 14.81 -44.28
N VAL A 11 -30.30 15.24 -43.46
CA VAL A 11 -30.03 16.14 -42.32
C VAL A 11 -29.14 15.46 -41.28
N ALA A 12 -29.42 14.20 -40.93
CA ALA A 12 -28.60 13.45 -39.97
C ALA A 12 -27.16 13.27 -40.45
N ILE A 13 -26.98 12.95 -41.74
CA ILE A 13 -25.64 12.86 -42.37
C ILE A 13 -24.94 14.21 -42.32
N GLY A 14 -25.64 15.30 -42.67
CA GLY A 14 -25.07 16.66 -42.63
C GLY A 14 -24.61 17.07 -41.24
N VAL A 15 -25.40 16.79 -40.20
CA VAL A 15 -25.04 17.04 -38.80
C VAL A 15 -23.83 16.21 -38.38
N LEU A 16 -23.78 14.93 -38.78
CA LEU A 16 -22.64 14.05 -38.48
C LEU A 16 -21.36 14.57 -39.14
N VAL A 17 -21.42 14.99 -40.40
CA VAL A 17 -20.27 15.55 -41.12
C VAL A 17 -19.79 16.85 -40.48
N LEU A 18 -20.69 17.77 -40.13
CA LEU A 18 -20.34 19.01 -39.43
C LEU A 18 -19.70 18.73 -38.07
N LEU A 19 -20.21 17.74 -37.32
CA LEU A 19 -19.62 17.32 -36.06
C LEU A 19 -18.21 16.76 -36.24
N VAL A 20 -17.99 15.92 -37.26
CA VAL A 20 -16.67 15.35 -37.57
C VAL A 20 -15.68 16.45 -37.96
N ILE A 21 -16.10 17.41 -38.80
CA ILE A 21 -15.26 18.56 -39.17
C ILE A 21 -14.94 19.41 -37.93
N PHE A 22 -15.93 19.68 -37.09
CA PHE A 22 -15.73 20.44 -35.85
C PHE A 22 -14.74 19.74 -34.90
N LEU A 23 -14.85 18.42 -34.73
CA LEU A 23 -13.92 17.64 -33.91
C LEU A 23 -12.50 17.63 -34.51
N ALA A 24 -12.38 17.54 -35.84
CA ALA A 24 -11.09 17.58 -36.54
C ALA A 24 -10.41 18.95 -36.44
N VAL A 25 -11.14 20.05 -36.68
CA VAL A 25 -10.62 21.43 -36.60
C VAL A 25 -10.16 21.77 -35.18
N ASN A 26 -10.85 21.25 -34.17
CA ASN A 26 -10.47 21.46 -32.77
C ASN A 26 -9.40 20.49 -32.25
N ASN A 27 -8.88 19.64 -33.13
CA ASN A 27 -7.92 18.58 -32.83
C ASN A 27 -8.35 17.72 -31.63
N ALA A 28 -9.67 17.44 -31.55
CA ALA A 28 -10.29 16.80 -30.40
C ALA A 28 -9.72 15.40 -30.15
N GLY A 29 -9.34 14.67 -31.20
CA GLY A 29 -8.70 13.36 -31.10
C GLY A 29 -7.41 13.40 -30.29
N GLU A 30 -6.52 14.38 -30.53
CA GLU A 30 -5.27 14.50 -29.76
C GLU A 30 -5.54 14.90 -28.31
N LYS A 31 -6.54 15.76 -28.08
CA LYS A 31 -6.96 16.15 -26.71
C LYS A 31 -7.55 14.97 -25.93
N PHE A 32 -8.38 14.14 -26.55
CA PHE A 32 -8.92 12.94 -25.94
C PHE A 32 -7.83 11.88 -25.70
N ALA A 33 -6.87 11.72 -26.62
CA ALA A 33 -5.72 10.86 -26.42
C ALA A 33 -4.86 11.32 -25.23
N ARG A 34 -4.62 12.64 -25.08
CA ARG A 34 -3.94 13.21 -23.91
C ARG A 34 -4.73 13.02 -22.62
N LEU A 35 -6.05 13.18 -22.64
CA LEU A 35 -6.89 12.91 -21.46
C LEU A 35 -6.79 11.43 -21.06
N GLY A 36 -6.81 10.52 -22.04
CA GLY A 36 -6.64 9.09 -21.83
C GLY A 36 -5.28 8.75 -21.23
N SER A 37 -4.19 9.34 -21.73
CA SER A 37 -2.85 9.11 -21.18
C SER A 37 -2.67 9.71 -19.79
N ILE A 38 -3.24 10.89 -19.50
CA ILE A 38 -3.27 11.46 -18.15
C ILE A 38 -4.04 10.53 -17.20
N GLY A 39 -5.21 10.04 -17.61
CA GLY A 39 -5.99 9.10 -16.81
C GLY A 39 -5.22 7.80 -16.52
N ALA A 40 -4.56 7.22 -17.52
CA ALA A 40 -3.73 6.03 -17.36
C ALA A 40 -2.53 6.26 -16.43
N ASN A 41 -1.85 7.41 -16.56
CA ASN A 41 -0.73 7.77 -15.70
C ASN A 41 -1.18 7.98 -14.24
N ILE A 42 -2.32 8.64 -14.01
CA ILE A 42 -2.88 8.80 -12.67
C ILE A 42 -3.23 7.43 -12.07
N ALA A 43 -3.92 6.57 -12.82
CA ALA A 43 -4.24 5.22 -12.38
C ALA A 43 -2.97 4.41 -12.03
N THR A 44 -1.94 4.50 -12.86
CA THR A 44 -0.65 3.84 -12.63
C THR A 44 0.06 4.40 -11.39
N SER A 45 0.10 5.72 -11.22
CA SER A 45 0.70 6.36 -10.05
C SER A 45 -0.03 6.02 -8.75
N LEU A 46 -1.36 5.89 -8.79
CA LEU A 46 -2.15 5.46 -7.64
C LEU A 46 -1.95 3.97 -7.33
N ALA A 47 -1.81 3.13 -8.35
CA ALA A 47 -1.52 1.70 -8.19
C ALA A 47 -0.13 1.42 -7.62
N HIS A 48 0.82 2.33 -7.80
CA HIS A 48 2.20 2.22 -7.33
C HIS A 48 2.57 3.29 -6.30
N ALA A 49 1.57 3.92 -5.65
CA ALA A 49 1.82 4.93 -4.65
C ALA A 49 2.68 4.32 -3.54
N SER A 50 3.92 4.79 -3.42
CA SER A 50 4.84 4.30 -2.41
C SER A 50 4.29 4.67 -1.04
N HIS A 51 3.88 3.66 -0.30
CA HIS A 51 3.56 3.74 1.11
C HIS A 51 4.48 2.80 1.87
N GLY A 52 4.75 3.16 3.12
CA GLY A 52 5.67 2.42 3.97
C GLY A 52 6.93 3.22 4.29
N ASP A 53 8.02 2.51 4.57
CA ASP A 53 9.30 3.10 4.91
C ASP A 53 10.13 3.30 3.63
N PRO A 54 10.53 4.53 3.27
CA PRO A 54 11.35 4.78 2.10
C PRO A 54 12.80 4.32 2.29
N ARG A 55 13.20 4.01 3.54
CA ARG A 55 14.57 3.66 3.84
C ARG A 55 14.92 2.26 3.33
N PRO A 56 16.14 2.08 2.81
CA PRO A 56 16.65 0.78 2.39
C PRO A 56 16.71 -0.22 3.56
N LEU A 57 16.52 -1.51 3.26
CA LEU A 57 16.57 -2.57 4.28
C LEU A 57 17.94 -2.63 4.99
N GLU A 58 18.98 -2.18 4.31
CA GLU A 58 20.35 -2.06 4.79
C GLU A 58 20.49 -1.08 5.96
N GLU A 59 19.59 -0.10 6.09
CA GLU A 59 19.56 0.83 7.23
C GLU A 59 18.95 0.18 8.49
N MET A 60 18.13 -0.86 8.35
CA MET A 60 17.50 -1.57 9.46
C MET A 60 18.43 -2.63 10.06
N THR A 61 19.62 -2.21 10.48
CA THR A 61 20.64 -3.07 11.09
C THR A 61 20.32 -3.42 12.53
N LYS A 62 21.04 -4.42 13.08
CA LYS A 62 20.92 -4.77 14.50
C LYS A 62 21.35 -3.60 15.40
N GLU A 63 22.33 -2.84 14.95
CA GLU A 63 22.87 -1.66 15.61
C GLU A 63 21.82 -0.55 15.65
N HIS A 64 21.15 -0.28 14.53
CA HIS A 64 20.05 0.69 14.45
C HIS A 64 18.89 0.31 15.37
N ILE A 65 18.49 -0.97 15.38
CA ILE A 65 17.43 -1.46 16.27
C ILE A 65 17.85 -1.32 17.74
N LYS A 66 19.10 -1.65 18.06
CA LYS A 66 19.64 -1.49 19.42
C LYS A 66 19.68 -0.01 19.84
N GLU A 67 20.05 0.89 18.94
CA GLU A 67 20.11 2.33 19.19
C GLU A 67 18.71 2.90 19.49
N ILE A 68 17.72 2.60 18.64
CA ILE A 68 16.35 3.12 18.80
C ILE A 68 15.66 2.51 20.03
N THR A 69 15.89 1.22 20.28
CA THR A 69 15.05 0.46 21.22
C THR A 69 15.73 0.14 22.55
N GLY A 70 17.06 0.29 22.62
CA GLY A 70 17.88 -0.18 23.74
C GLY A 70 17.93 -1.71 23.89
N SER A 71 17.25 -2.48 23.02
CA SER A 71 17.17 -3.92 23.13
C SER A 71 18.43 -4.59 22.57
N THR A 72 19.05 -5.42 23.40
CA THR A 72 20.20 -6.27 23.02
C THR A 72 19.83 -7.76 23.03
N LYS A 73 18.60 -8.08 23.42
CA LYS A 73 18.19 -9.45 23.71
C LYS A 73 17.87 -10.17 22.40
N MET A 74 18.64 -11.22 22.11
CA MET A 74 18.33 -12.21 21.09
C MET A 74 17.54 -13.36 21.69
N VAL A 75 16.33 -13.62 21.19
CA VAL A 75 15.55 -14.81 21.52
C VAL A 75 15.97 -15.90 20.55
N ASP A 76 16.45 -17.02 21.08
CA ASP A 76 16.75 -18.19 20.27
C ASP A 76 15.44 -18.66 19.60
N VAL A 77 15.48 -19.01 18.32
CA VAL A 77 14.33 -19.55 17.58
C VAL A 77 13.71 -20.75 18.30
N LYS A 78 14.51 -21.53 19.03
CA LYS A 78 14.06 -22.67 19.86
C LYS A 78 13.22 -22.23 21.07
N GLU A 79 13.35 -20.98 21.50
CA GLU A 79 12.60 -20.38 22.60
C GLU A 79 11.33 -19.64 22.11
N LEU A 80 11.11 -19.55 20.79
CA LEU A 80 9.89 -18.95 20.26
C LEU A 80 8.66 -19.81 20.58
N PRO A 81 7.51 -19.20 20.87
CA PRO A 81 6.24 -19.91 20.95
C PRO A 81 6.00 -20.80 19.72
N LYS A 82 5.50 -22.02 19.93
CA LYS A 82 5.16 -22.96 18.85
C LYS A 82 4.24 -22.35 17.78
N ALA A 83 3.47 -21.33 18.13
CA ALA A 83 2.60 -20.58 17.22
C ALA A 83 3.35 -19.86 16.07
N PHE A 84 4.66 -19.63 16.21
CA PHE A 84 5.50 -19.02 15.16
C PHE A 84 6.30 -20.05 14.35
N VAL A 85 6.09 -21.34 14.58
CA VAL A 85 6.82 -22.42 13.91
C VAL A 85 5.84 -23.23 13.04
N PRO A 86 6.13 -23.45 11.74
CA PRO A 86 7.35 -23.04 11.04
C PRO A 86 7.41 -21.54 10.78
N LEU A 87 8.63 -21.01 10.72
CA LEU A 87 8.90 -19.63 10.32
C LEU A 87 8.57 -19.48 8.83
N LYS A 88 8.05 -18.31 8.47
CA LYS A 88 7.81 -17.89 7.08
C LYS A 88 9.09 -17.33 6.44
N GLU A 89 9.09 -17.18 5.11
CA GLU A 89 10.27 -16.80 4.32
C GLU A 89 10.91 -15.48 4.77
N HIS A 90 10.11 -14.43 4.96
CA HIS A 90 10.59 -13.11 5.35
C HIS A 90 10.30 -12.86 6.83
N LEU A 91 11.37 -12.64 7.62
CA LEU A 91 11.28 -12.29 9.03
C LEU A 91 11.52 -10.80 9.24
N HIS A 92 10.66 -10.17 10.03
CA HIS A 92 10.86 -8.80 10.48
C HIS A 92 12.13 -8.71 11.36
N PRO A 93 13.07 -7.79 11.11
CA PRO A 93 14.36 -7.80 11.83
C PRO A 93 14.25 -7.75 13.37
N PRO A 94 13.39 -6.91 14.00
CA PRO A 94 13.18 -6.97 15.45
C PRO A 94 12.67 -8.33 15.96
N PHE A 95 11.83 -9.02 15.18
CA PHE A 95 11.34 -10.35 15.52
C PHE A 95 12.44 -11.41 15.38
N LYS A 96 13.20 -11.38 14.29
CA LYS A 96 14.38 -12.25 14.09
C LYS A 96 15.43 -12.06 15.18
N MET A 97 15.54 -10.83 15.68
CA MET A 97 16.39 -10.49 16.82
C MET A 97 15.76 -10.82 18.16
N GLY A 98 14.54 -11.34 18.27
CA GLY A 98 13.91 -11.61 19.57
C GLY A 98 13.68 -10.39 20.46
N ALA A 99 13.64 -9.20 19.87
CA ALA A 99 13.40 -7.94 20.56
C ALA A 99 11.90 -7.76 20.87
N CYS A 100 11.25 -8.79 21.43
CA CYS A 100 9.80 -8.84 21.62
C CYS A 100 9.28 -7.69 22.48
N ASN A 101 10.10 -7.23 23.43
CA ASN A 101 9.78 -6.14 24.37
C ASN A 101 9.71 -4.75 23.72
N VAL A 102 10.19 -4.61 22.48
CA VAL A 102 10.10 -3.35 21.72
C VAL A 102 8.65 -3.03 21.35
N CYS A 103 7.85 -4.07 21.08
CA CYS A 103 6.44 -3.94 20.70
C CYS A 103 5.47 -4.49 21.77
N HIS A 104 5.89 -5.49 22.56
CA HIS A 104 5.05 -6.15 23.56
C HIS A 104 5.44 -5.79 25.00
N ALA A 105 4.44 -5.63 25.87
CA ALA A 105 4.69 -5.47 27.29
C ALA A 105 5.17 -6.80 27.93
N PRO A 106 6.10 -6.77 28.91
CA PRO A 106 6.68 -7.96 29.53
C PRO A 106 5.76 -8.72 30.50
N LYS A 107 4.55 -8.22 30.82
CA LYS A 107 3.68 -8.83 31.85
C LYS A 107 2.93 -10.07 31.33
N ARG A 108 3.18 -11.20 32.02
CA ARG A 108 2.78 -12.58 31.72
C ARG A 108 1.28 -12.93 31.76
N SER A 109 0.37 -11.98 32.01
CA SER A 109 -1.05 -12.30 32.29
C SER A 109 -2.00 -12.22 31.08
N LYS A 110 -1.57 -11.65 29.96
CA LYS A 110 -2.26 -11.76 28.67
C LYS A 110 -1.19 -11.92 27.58
N PRO A 111 -1.37 -12.79 26.57
CA PRO A 111 -0.41 -12.86 25.48
C PRO A 111 -0.32 -11.46 24.87
N ALA A 112 0.87 -10.87 24.93
CA ALA A 112 1.23 -9.74 24.09
C ALA A 112 0.25 -8.55 24.15
N ALA A 113 0.04 -7.94 25.33
CA ALA A 113 -0.50 -6.58 25.33
C ALA A 113 0.48 -5.69 24.57
N ILE A 114 0.08 -5.26 23.36
CA ILE A 114 0.72 -4.14 22.68
C ILE A 114 0.69 -2.97 23.67
N VAL A 115 1.82 -2.27 23.79
CA VAL A 115 2.01 -1.14 24.72
C VAL A 115 0.84 -0.14 24.59
N THR A 116 0.68 0.80 25.52
CA THR A 116 -0.33 1.89 25.56
C THR A 116 -0.41 2.83 24.32
N HIS A 117 0.18 2.44 23.20
CA HIS A 117 0.32 3.18 21.96
C HIS A 117 -0.52 2.50 20.86
N THR A 118 -0.92 3.27 19.85
CA THR A 118 -1.52 2.71 18.63
C THR A 118 -0.50 1.90 17.84
N VAL A 119 -0.96 0.99 16.97
CA VAL A 119 -0.07 0.19 16.10
C VAL A 119 0.83 1.10 15.26
N ALA A 120 0.26 2.13 14.64
CA ALA A 120 1.00 3.12 13.86
C ALA A 120 2.13 3.77 14.68
N GLN A 121 1.84 4.22 15.91
CA GLN A 121 2.85 4.81 16.79
C GLN A 121 4.01 3.88 17.13
N LEU A 122 3.81 2.55 17.12
CA LEU A 122 4.90 1.60 17.32
C LEU A 122 5.74 1.42 16.06
N CYS A 123 5.08 1.27 14.91
CA CYS A 123 5.76 1.12 13.62
C CYS A 123 6.63 2.34 13.30
N TYR A 124 6.10 3.54 13.52
CA TYR A 124 6.79 4.80 13.23
C TYR A 124 7.86 5.20 14.24
N LYS A 125 8.15 4.37 15.26
CA LYS A 125 9.37 4.56 16.09
C LYS A 125 10.64 4.27 15.30
N CYS A 126 10.55 3.32 14.38
CA CYS A 126 11.65 2.95 13.52
C CYS A 126 11.38 3.40 12.10
N HIS A 127 10.19 3.14 11.54
CA HIS A 127 9.90 3.40 10.13
C HIS A 127 9.57 4.87 9.84
N GLU A 128 10.11 5.42 8.75
CA GLU A 128 9.80 6.79 8.33
C GLU A 128 8.60 6.78 7.37
N PRO A 129 7.61 7.67 7.53
CA PRO A 129 6.53 7.76 6.55
C PRO A 129 7.01 8.45 5.26
N VAL A 130 6.68 7.89 4.08
CA VAL A 130 7.10 8.43 2.76
C VAL A 130 6.62 9.87 2.48
N GLU A 131 5.46 10.27 3.01
CA GLU A 131 4.96 11.65 3.08
C GLU A 131 4.03 11.80 4.29
N LYS A 132 3.60 13.03 4.63
CA LYS A 132 2.67 13.33 5.73
C LYS A 132 1.64 12.22 5.83
N ILE A 133 1.72 11.44 6.91
CA ILE A 133 0.67 10.52 7.29
C ILE A 133 -0.62 11.33 7.25
N ASP A 134 -1.42 11.14 6.21
CA ASP A 134 -2.71 11.79 6.15
C ASP A 134 -3.59 11.16 7.24
N ALA A 135 -4.72 11.79 7.54
CA ALA A 135 -5.59 11.29 8.59
C ALA A 135 -6.02 9.81 8.37
N ARG A 136 -5.98 9.34 7.11
CA ARG A 136 -6.32 7.96 6.73
C ARG A 136 -5.22 6.99 7.14
N MET A 137 -3.96 7.26 6.81
CA MET A 137 -2.82 6.41 7.20
C MET A 137 -2.56 6.44 8.71
N ALA A 138 -2.82 7.57 9.39
CA ALA A 138 -2.67 7.70 10.84
C ALA A 138 -3.66 6.83 11.62
N ALA A 139 -4.85 6.65 11.05
CA ALA A 139 -5.94 5.86 11.62
C ALA A 139 -5.87 4.36 11.24
N LEU A 140 -4.94 3.97 10.35
CA LEU A 140 -4.88 2.61 9.83
C LEU A 140 -4.12 1.69 10.79
N ASP A 141 -4.69 0.52 11.06
CA ASP A 141 -3.97 -0.58 11.68
C ASP A 141 -3.13 -1.31 10.62
N CYS A 142 -1.81 -1.03 10.61
CA CYS A 142 -0.84 -1.65 9.71
C CYS A 142 -0.92 -3.19 9.73
N ASN A 143 -1.34 -3.79 10.85
CA ASN A 143 -1.40 -5.24 11.02
C ASN A 143 -2.52 -5.91 10.21
N LYS A 144 -3.46 -5.14 9.64
CA LYS A 144 -4.49 -5.67 8.73
C LYS A 144 -3.90 -6.16 7.41
N CYS A 145 -2.83 -5.52 6.96
CA CYS A 145 -2.14 -5.86 5.72
C CYS A 145 -0.77 -6.51 5.98
N HIS A 146 -0.03 -6.06 7.00
CA HIS A 146 1.30 -6.56 7.33
C HIS A 146 1.31 -7.51 8.54
N SER A 147 2.28 -8.41 8.58
CA SER A 147 2.60 -9.26 9.73
C SER A 147 3.85 -8.72 10.42
N PRO A 148 3.77 -8.22 11.67
CA PRO A 148 4.91 -7.59 12.34
C PRO A 148 6.01 -8.58 12.77
N HIS A 149 5.81 -9.87 12.53
CA HIS A 149 6.76 -10.93 12.88
C HIS A 149 7.41 -11.55 11.65
N HIS A 150 6.61 -12.17 10.78
CA HIS A 150 7.08 -12.83 9.56
C HIS A 150 5.93 -13.05 8.57
N ALA A 151 6.25 -13.09 7.27
CA ALA A 151 5.33 -13.41 6.19
C ALA A 151 6.06 -14.14 5.04
N ASP A 152 5.32 -14.82 4.18
CA ASP A 152 5.90 -15.45 2.98
C ASP A 152 6.04 -14.44 1.83
N ARG A 153 5.29 -13.34 1.88
CA ARG A 153 5.40 -12.25 0.91
C ARG A 153 6.42 -11.21 1.37
N GLU A 154 7.10 -10.59 0.41
CA GLU A 154 7.98 -9.44 0.65
C GLU A 154 7.24 -8.32 1.39
N LYS A 155 7.99 -7.41 2.02
CA LYS A 155 7.44 -6.31 2.85
C LYS A 155 6.48 -6.78 3.95
N LEU A 156 6.60 -8.06 4.34
CA LEU A 156 5.83 -8.69 5.40
C LEU A 156 4.31 -8.68 5.18
N VAL A 157 3.84 -8.65 3.93
CA VAL A 157 2.40 -8.62 3.67
C VAL A 157 1.78 -9.98 4.01
N ARG A 158 0.70 -9.99 4.81
CA ARG A 158 -0.02 -11.20 5.21
C ARG A 158 -0.50 -11.97 4.00
N GLU A 159 -0.53 -13.30 4.04
CA GLU A 159 -1.01 -14.12 2.92
C GLU A 159 -2.43 -13.76 2.46
N LYS A 160 -3.32 -13.43 3.41
CA LYS A 160 -4.64 -12.87 3.14
C LYS A 160 -4.72 -11.49 3.77
N VAL A 161 -5.01 -10.49 2.96
CA VAL A 161 -5.32 -9.13 3.42
C VAL A 161 -6.82 -9.11 3.70
N THR A 162 -7.21 -8.65 4.88
CA THR A 162 -8.61 -8.66 5.33
C THR A 162 -9.41 -7.45 4.85
N GLU A 163 -8.75 -6.50 4.19
CA GLU A 163 -9.36 -5.32 3.59
C GLU A 163 -9.47 -5.53 2.07
N GLU A 164 -10.63 -5.22 1.50
CA GLU A 164 -10.91 -5.37 0.06
C GLU A 164 -10.07 -4.43 -0.81
N GLU A 165 -9.62 -3.30 -0.25
CA GLU A 165 -8.75 -2.34 -0.92
C GLU A 165 -7.68 -1.83 0.06
N CYS A 166 -6.42 -1.79 -0.36
CA CYS A 166 -5.40 -1.02 0.34
C CYS A 166 -5.47 0.45 -0.10
N PRO A 167 -5.28 1.44 0.78
CA PRO A 167 -5.23 2.87 0.42
C PRO A 167 -4.21 3.28 -0.67
N VAL A 168 -3.45 2.34 -1.20
CA VAL A 168 -2.13 2.51 -1.83
C VAL A 168 -1.90 1.49 -2.96
N GLY A 169 -2.92 0.70 -3.32
CA GLY A 169 -2.88 -0.25 -4.44
C GLY A 169 -3.46 -1.64 -4.12
N GLU A 170 -3.48 -2.51 -5.13
CA GLU A 170 -3.83 -3.92 -4.97
C GLU A 170 -2.61 -4.74 -4.51
N PHE A 171 -2.79 -5.62 -3.52
CA PHE A 171 -1.77 -6.59 -3.13
C PHE A 171 -1.96 -7.86 -3.95
N GLN A 172 -1.00 -8.18 -4.84
CA GLN A 172 -0.95 -9.44 -5.59
C GLN A 172 -0.88 -10.67 -4.68
#